data_AF-A0A9D1RUV3-F1
#
_entry.id   AF-A0A9D1RUV3-F1
#
_cell.length_a   1.000
_cell.length_b   1.000
_cell.length_c   1.000
_cell.angle_alpha   90.00
_cell.angle_beta   90.00
_cell.angle_gamma   90.00
#
_symmetry.space_group_name_H-M   'P 1'
#
loop_
_entity.id
_entity.type
_entity.pdbx_description
1 polymer ?
#
loop_
_entity_poly.entity_id
_entity_poly.type
_entity_poly.pdbx_seq_one_letter_code
_entity_poly.pdbx_strand_id
1 'polypeptide(L)'
;MRNYLSAECYKVFHRSYFYLTLLVCLALEGLLLWGSWLTYHWGNGAIDFYSTALMIPVLLSVGMYATLLTTDMVFSDQYKHNTLKNEVSYGLSRTRIYVGKLLVSLLVSLVAGVIMVGFYLMGCWVLYPHNELDQAALSLIGYTLSGALPLWFGAQAVSVFCVFHVRSSTVGSFLALGILGVLPSMLQAFGMLFHPVFETMRQYTPAFMLDNLKNMAFSGNYIGLCWVSGLLWFAVFAVAGVVLFQKKEIR
;
A
#
# COMPACT_ATOMS: atom_id res chain seq x y z
N MET A 1 -23.22 -10.78 -3.50
CA MET A 1 -21.92 -10.10 -3.27
C MET A 1 -21.66 -9.82 -1.82
N ARG A 2 -22.56 -9.09 -1.14
CA ARG A 2 -22.41 -8.73 0.28
C ARG A 2 -22.05 -9.91 1.20
N ASN A 3 -22.78 -11.02 1.11
CA ASN A 3 -22.54 -12.19 1.97
C ASN A 3 -21.18 -12.88 1.72
N TYR A 4 -20.65 -12.79 0.49
CA TYR A 4 -19.31 -13.31 0.17
C TYR A 4 -18.23 -12.39 0.73
N LEU A 5 -18.39 -11.07 0.56
CA LEU A 5 -17.47 -10.07 1.12
C LEU A 5 -17.41 -10.17 2.65
N SER A 6 -18.56 -10.29 3.32
CA SER A 6 -18.58 -10.43 4.78
C SER A 6 -17.88 -11.71 5.24
N ALA A 7 -18.04 -12.82 4.50
CA ALA A 7 -17.37 -14.07 4.82
C ALA A 7 -15.85 -13.98 4.62
N GLU A 8 -15.38 -13.37 3.54
CA GLU A 8 -13.94 -13.15 3.30
C GLU A 8 -13.33 -12.19 4.34
N CYS A 9 -14.01 -11.07 4.66
CA CYS A 9 -13.57 -10.18 5.73
C CYS A 9 -13.48 -10.92 7.07
N TYR A 10 -14.50 -11.72 7.41
CA TYR A 10 -14.50 -12.51 8.63
C TYR A 10 -13.28 -13.45 8.70
N LYS A 11 -12.97 -14.16 7.60
CA LYS A 11 -11.80 -15.04 7.55
C LYS A 11 -10.49 -14.30 7.81
N VAL A 12 -10.33 -13.09 7.26
CA VAL A 12 -9.10 -12.30 7.45
C VAL A 12 -8.99 -11.79 8.89
N PHE A 13 -10.06 -11.18 9.42
CA PHE A 13 -10.05 -10.60 10.77
C PHE A 13 -10.04 -11.62 11.91
N HIS A 14 -10.39 -12.87 11.66
CA HIS A 14 -10.31 -13.93 12.68
C HIS A 14 -8.96 -14.64 12.72
N ARG A 15 -8.09 -14.42 11.73
CA ARG A 15 -6.78 -15.08 11.67
C ARG A 15 -5.77 -14.34 12.54
N SER A 16 -5.00 -15.10 13.33
CA SER A 16 -3.89 -14.58 14.12
C SER A 16 -2.83 -13.89 13.27
N TYR A 17 -2.65 -14.32 12.02
CA TYR A 17 -1.67 -13.75 11.09
C TYR A 17 -1.86 -12.24 10.86
N PHE A 18 -3.11 -11.76 10.78
CA PHE A 18 -3.40 -10.33 10.63
C PHE A 18 -2.95 -9.54 11.87
N TYR A 19 -3.29 -10.01 13.08
CA TYR A 19 -2.91 -9.33 14.31
C TYR A 19 -1.40 -9.40 14.59
N LEU A 20 -0.76 -10.53 14.26
CA LEU A 20 0.68 -10.68 14.45
C LEU A 20 1.46 -9.72 13.54
N THR A 21 1.07 -9.63 12.27
CA THR A 21 1.72 -8.71 11.33
C THR A 21 1.46 -7.25 11.70
N LEU A 22 0.23 -6.90 12.08
CA LEU A 22 -0.08 -5.57 12.60
C LEU A 22 0.73 -5.24 13.86
N LEU A 23 0.86 -6.18 14.80
CA LEU A 23 1.67 -6.00 16.02
C LEU A 23 3.14 -5.77 15.68
N VAL A 24 3.72 -6.55 14.77
CA VAL A 24 5.11 -6.35 14.34
C VAL A 24 5.31 -4.98 13.70
N CYS A 25 4.39 -4.56 12.82
CA CYS A 25 4.43 -3.24 12.19
C CYS A 25 4.32 -2.10 13.22
N LEU A 26 3.38 -2.19 14.17
CA LEU A 26 3.22 -1.21 15.24
C LEU A 26 4.41 -1.21 16.20
N ALA A 27 5.01 -2.37 16.47
CA ALA A 27 6.22 -2.45 17.28
C ALA A 27 7.42 -1.78 16.61
N LEU A 28 7.56 -1.92 15.28
CA LEU A 28 8.60 -1.22 14.51
C LEU A 28 8.38 0.29 14.53
N GLU A 29 7.15 0.77 14.37
CA GLU A 29 6.82 2.19 14.52
C GLU A 29 7.08 2.69 15.94
N GLY A 30 6.72 1.89 16.95
CA GLY A 30 7.01 2.17 18.35
C GLY A 30 8.51 2.24 18.64
N LEU A 31 9.33 1.39 18.01
CA LEU A 31 10.79 1.45 18.10
C LEU A 31 11.35 2.73 17.44
N LEU A 32 10.77 3.17 16.32
CA LEU A 32 11.14 4.44 15.69
C LEU A 32 10.81 5.63 16.60
N LEU A 33 9.62 5.64 17.21
CA LEU A 33 9.22 6.65 18.19
C LEU A 33 10.09 6.61 19.44
N TRP A 34 10.43 5.41 19.93
CA TRP A 34 11.31 5.23 21.07
C TRP A 34 12.72 5.75 20.79
N GLY A 35 13.28 5.45 19.60
CA GLY A 35 14.60 5.94 19.19
C GLY A 35 14.67 7.45 19.05
N SER A 36 13.62 8.07 18.49
CA SER A 36 13.51 9.54 18.41
C SER A 36 13.35 10.17 19.80
N TRP A 37 12.56 9.56 20.68
CA TRP A 37 12.40 10.01 22.07
C TRP A 37 13.70 9.91 22.88
N LEU A 38 14.46 8.84 22.72
CA LEU A 38 15.73 8.63 23.40
C LEU A 38 16.78 9.66 22.96
N THR A 39 16.77 10.01 21.67
CA THR A 39 17.63 11.06 21.11
C THR A 39 17.24 12.44 21.65
N TYR A 40 15.94 12.71 21.82
CA TYR A 40 15.44 13.92 22.47
C TYR A 40 15.89 13.99 23.94
N HIS A 41 15.72 12.90 24.69
CA HIS A 41 16.14 12.82 26.10
C HIS A 41 17.66 12.96 26.29
N TRP A 42 18.47 12.59 25.30
CA TRP A 42 19.92 12.81 25.31
C TRP A 42 20.34 14.24 24.95
N GLY A 43 19.39 15.17 24.85
CA GLY A 43 19.66 16.60 24.69
C GLY A 43 19.57 17.11 23.25
N ASN A 44 19.03 16.31 22.32
CA ASN A 44 18.77 16.80 20.97
C ASN A 44 17.47 17.62 20.92
N GLY A 45 17.60 18.93 21.10
CA GLY A 45 16.49 19.89 21.00
C GLY A 45 15.97 20.13 19.58
N ALA A 46 16.48 19.43 18.55
CA ALA A 46 15.93 19.49 17.21
C ALA A 46 14.78 18.49 16.96
N ILE A 47 14.44 17.68 17.97
CA ILE A 47 13.36 16.69 17.90
C ILE A 47 12.11 17.28 18.52
N ASP A 48 11.24 17.77 17.65
CA ASP A 48 9.92 18.30 17.97
C ASP A 48 8.84 17.47 17.29
N PHE A 49 7.57 17.74 17.62
CA PHE A 49 6.42 17.15 16.93
C PHE A 49 6.57 17.27 15.41
N TYR A 50 6.92 18.46 14.90
CA TYR A 50 7.10 18.73 13.47
C TYR A 50 8.10 17.77 12.80
N SER A 51 9.32 17.64 13.35
CA SER A 51 10.37 16.81 12.74
C SER A 51 9.99 15.33 12.69
N THR A 52 9.32 14.84 13.73
CA THR A 52 8.92 13.43 13.82
C THR A 52 7.69 13.17 12.95
N ALA A 53 6.72 14.09 12.91
CA ALA A 53 5.55 13.99 12.07
C ALA A 53 5.88 13.98 10.56
N LEU A 54 6.94 14.68 10.14
CA LEU A 54 7.43 14.65 8.75
C LEU A 54 7.95 13.27 8.30
N MET A 55 8.23 12.36 9.22
CA MET A 55 8.59 10.98 8.86
C MET A 55 7.42 10.23 8.22
N ILE A 56 6.17 10.62 8.49
CA ILE A 56 4.99 9.98 7.88
C ILE A 56 5.02 10.11 6.34
N PRO A 57 5.13 11.33 5.75
CA PRO A 57 5.34 11.50 4.31
C PRO A 57 6.49 10.69 3.71
N VAL A 58 7.56 10.45 4.48
CA VAL A 58 8.72 9.66 4.02
C VAL A 58 8.41 8.16 4.03
N LEU A 59 7.70 7.69 5.05
CA LEU A 59 7.33 6.29 5.21
C LEU A 59 6.14 5.87 4.34
N LEU A 60 5.41 6.82 3.75
CA LEU A 60 4.28 6.54 2.86
C LEU A 60 4.64 5.66 1.65
N SER A 61 5.83 5.85 1.07
CA SER A 61 6.36 5.03 -0.02
C SER A 61 6.66 3.59 0.45
N VAL A 62 7.11 3.43 1.70
CA VAL A 62 7.30 2.12 2.32
C VAL A 62 5.95 1.44 2.55
N GLY A 63 4.94 2.22 3.00
CA GLY A 63 3.56 1.75 3.20
C GLY A 63 2.92 1.17 1.93
N MET A 64 3.31 1.64 0.74
CA MET A 64 2.86 1.04 -0.52
C MET A 64 3.23 -0.45 -0.62
N TYR A 65 4.39 -0.87 -0.12
CA TYR A 65 4.81 -2.28 -0.14
C TYR A 65 4.05 -3.13 0.88
N ALA A 66 3.42 -2.54 1.88
CA ALA A 66 2.53 -3.26 2.79
C ALA A 66 1.29 -3.82 2.06
N THR A 67 0.93 -3.29 0.89
CA THR A 67 -0.15 -3.85 0.03
C THR A 67 0.13 -5.30 -0.41
N LEU A 68 1.40 -5.70 -0.46
CA LEU A 68 1.81 -7.06 -0.78
C LEU A 68 1.51 -8.02 0.36
N LEU A 69 1.81 -7.61 1.59
CA LEU A 69 1.54 -8.39 2.80
C LEU A 69 0.02 -8.54 2.98
N THR A 70 -0.74 -7.45 2.81
CA THR A 70 -2.21 -7.52 2.91
C THR A 70 -2.84 -8.37 1.82
N THR A 71 -2.28 -8.36 0.59
CA THR A 71 -2.70 -9.28 -0.47
C THR A 71 -2.44 -10.73 -0.07
N ASP A 72 -1.25 -11.04 0.45
CA ASP A 72 -0.91 -12.39 0.90
C ASP A 72 -1.80 -12.86 2.07
N MET A 73 -2.18 -11.97 3.00
CA MET A 73 -3.15 -12.27 4.07
C MET A 73 -4.52 -12.68 3.52
N VAL A 74 -5.02 -11.98 2.50
CA VAL A 74 -6.33 -12.28 1.88
C VAL A 74 -6.27 -13.56 1.06
N PHE A 75 -5.15 -13.83 0.40
CA PHE A 75 -4.96 -15.06 -0.37
C PHE A 75 -4.58 -16.27 0.45
N SER A 76 -3.94 -16.09 1.62
CA SER A 76 -3.63 -17.11 2.62
C SER A 76 -3.25 -18.47 2.04
N ASP A 77 -2.30 -18.50 1.13
CA ASP A 77 -1.80 -19.75 0.53
C ASP A 77 -2.91 -20.64 -0.09
N GLN A 78 -4.01 -20.05 -0.58
CA GLN A 78 -5.10 -20.79 -1.23
C GLN A 78 -4.62 -21.66 -2.41
N TYR A 79 -3.52 -21.28 -3.06
CA TYR A 79 -2.86 -22.09 -4.08
C TYR A 79 -2.17 -23.34 -3.52
N LYS A 80 -1.54 -23.24 -2.34
CA LYS A 80 -0.90 -24.37 -1.66
C LYS A 80 -1.92 -25.39 -1.17
N HIS A 81 -3.10 -24.93 -0.78
CA HIS A 81 -4.18 -25.77 -0.24
C HIS A 81 -5.29 -26.10 -1.27
N ASN A 82 -5.16 -25.65 -2.54
CA ASN A 82 -6.16 -25.85 -3.61
C ASN A 82 -7.60 -25.41 -3.28
N THR A 83 -7.80 -24.60 -2.26
CA THR A 83 -9.13 -24.20 -1.77
C THR A 83 -9.87 -23.27 -2.74
N LEU A 84 -9.15 -22.68 -3.70
CA LEU A 84 -9.75 -21.88 -4.79
C LEU A 84 -10.70 -22.71 -5.67
N LYS A 85 -10.49 -24.04 -5.76
CA LYS A 85 -11.41 -24.96 -6.45
C LYS A 85 -12.74 -25.07 -5.73
N ASN A 86 -12.72 -25.06 -4.39
CA ASN A 86 -13.93 -25.19 -3.58
C ASN A 86 -14.87 -23.98 -3.80
N GLU A 87 -14.31 -22.78 -3.96
CA GLU A 87 -15.09 -21.57 -4.26
C GLU A 87 -15.74 -21.62 -5.66
N VAL A 88 -15.01 -22.16 -6.65
CA VAL A 88 -15.52 -22.34 -8.02
C VAL A 88 -16.57 -23.45 -8.08
N SER A 89 -16.34 -24.57 -7.41
CA SER A 89 -17.28 -25.70 -7.31
C SER A 89 -18.56 -25.33 -6.54
N TYR A 90 -18.49 -24.36 -5.63
CA TYR A 90 -19.66 -23.78 -4.96
C TYR A 90 -20.55 -22.94 -5.91
N GLY A 91 -20.13 -22.75 -7.17
CA GLY A 91 -20.91 -22.05 -8.21
C GLY A 91 -20.71 -20.54 -8.23
N LEU A 92 -19.67 -20.01 -7.57
CA LEU A 92 -19.33 -18.59 -7.66
C LEU A 92 -18.70 -18.28 -9.03
N SER A 93 -19.24 -17.26 -9.72
CA SER A 93 -18.65 -16.77 -10.97
C SER A 93 -17.24 -16.24 -10.72
N ARG A 94 -16.30 -16.54 -11.63
CA ARG A 94 -14.88 -16.17 -11.53
C ARG A 94 -14.65 -14.66 -11.28
N THR A 95 -15.41 -13.80 -11.96
CA THR A 95 -15.36 -12.34 -11.75
C THR A 95 -15.71 -11.94 -10.31
N ARG A 96 -16.63 -12.67 -9.69
CA ARG A 96 -17.08 -12.41 -8.31
C ARG A 96 -15.99 -12.71 -7.28
N ILE A 97 -15.24 -13.79 -7.50
CA ILE A 97 -14.11 -14.18 -6.66
C ILE A 97 -13.01 -13.12 -6.76
N TYR A 98 -12.63 -12.74 -8.00
CA TYR A 98 -11.59 -11.74 -8.21
C TYR A 98 -11.93 -10.38 -7.58
N VAL A 99 -13.10 -9.82 -7.93
CA VAL A 99 -13.54 -8.51 -7.41
C VAL A 99 -13.74 -8.57 -5.90
N GLY A 100 -14.26 -9.68 -5.36
CA GLY A 100 -14.42 -9.85 -3.93
C GLY A 100 -13.08 -9.82 -3.18
N LYS A 101 -12.07 -10.56 -3.65
CA LYS A 101 -10.74 -10.53 -3.04
C LYS A 101 -10.05 -9.17 -3.19
N LEU A 102 -10.20 -8.52 -4.35
CA LEU A 102 -9.69 -7.17 -4.55
C LEU A 102 -10.29 -6.20 -3.52
N LEU A 103 -11.62 -6.18 -3.37
CA LEU A 103 -12.31 -5.29 -2.42
C LEU A 103 -11.96 -5.60 -0.95
N VAL A 104 -11.86 -6.87 -0.57
CA VAL A 104 -11.46 -7.26 0.80
C VAL A 104 -10.01 -6.84 1.05
N SER A 105 -9.13 -7.02 0.07
CA SER A 105 -7.73 -6.60 0.21
C SER A 105 -7.57 -5.08 0.36
N LEU A 106 -8.35 -4.30 -0.40
CA LEU A 106 -8.43 -2.84 -0.25
C LEU A 106 -8.96 -2.41 1.12
N LEU A 107 -10.00 -3.09 1.63
CA LEU A 107 -10.56 -2.78 2.94
C LEU A 107 -9.53 -3.06 4.04
N VAL A 108 -8.88 -4.22 3.99
CA VAL A 108 -7.88 -4.63 4.98
C VAL A 108 -6.68 -3.69 4.97
N SER A 109 -6.19 -3.29 3.78
CA SER A 109 -5.07 -2.35 3.69
C SER A 109 -5.45 -0.95 4.16
N LEU A 110 -6.68 -0.49 3.90
CA LEU A 110 -7.17 0.79 4.42
C LEU A 110 -7.30 0.78 5.94
N VAL A 111 -7.90 -0.27 6.52
CA VAL A 111 -8.02 -0.41 7.98
C VAL A 111 -6.64 -0.45 8.64
N ALA A 112 -5.71 -1.25 8.12
CA ALA A 112 -4.35 -1.30 8.63
C ALA A 112 -3.64 0.07 8.50
N GLY A 113 -3.77 0.75 7.37
CA GLY A 113 -3.19 2.08 7.15
C GLY A 113 -3.71 3.13 8.13
N VAL A 114 -5.02 3.17 8.40
CA VAL A 114 -5.62 4.10 9.38
C VAL A 114 -5.09 3.81 10.79
N ILE A 115 -4.98 2.55 11.19
CA ILE A 115 -4.47 2.16 12.50
C ILE A 115 -3.00 2.59 12.66
N MET A 116 -2.16 2.33 11.65
CA MET A 116 -0.72 2.66 11.66
C MET A 116 -0.51 4.18 11.72
N VAL A 117 -1.13 4.93 10.81
CA VAL A 117 -1.02 6.40 10.79
C VAL A 117 -1.57 7.01 12.08
N GLY A 118 -2.70 6.50 12.58
CA GLY A 118 -3.29 6.94 13.84
C GLY A 118 -2.38 6.68 15.03
N PHE A 119 -1.80 5.49 15.13
CA PHE A 119 -0.87 5.13 16.20
C PHE A 119 0.37 6.03 16.21
N TYR A 120 0.98 6.24 15.04
CA TYR A 120 2.16 7.08 14.93
C TYR A 120 1.86 8.55 15.26
N LEU A 121 0.76 9.11 14.77
CA LEU A 121 0.35 10.48 15.09
C LEU A 121 0.02 10.67 16.57
N MET A 122 -0.72 9.73 17.17
CA MET A 122 -1.00 9.75 18.60
C MET A 122 0.29 9.64 19.43
N GLY A 123 1.22 8.76 19.02
CA GLY A 123 2.53 8.65 19.65
C GLY A 123 3.34 9.93 19.56
N CYS A 124 3.34 10.59 18.38
CA CYS A 124 4.02 11.88 18.21
C CYS A 124 3.41 12.97 19.09
N TRP A 125 2.08 13.03 19.14
CA TRP A 125 1.34 14.02 19.94
C TRP A 125 1.59 13.86 21.45
N VAL A 126 1.70 12.62 21.95
CA VAL A 126 1.88 12.37 23.38
C VAL A 126 3.33 12.58 23.83
N LEU A 127 4.32 12.24 22.99
CA LEU A 127 5.72 12.15 23.41
C LEU A 127 6.55 13.42 23.19
N TYR A 128 6.18 14.30 22.24
CA TYR A 128 7.03 15.40 21.80
C TYR A 128 6.48 16.79 22.19
N PRO A 129 7.37 17.79 22.35
CA PRO A 129 6.96 19.17 22.53
C PRO A 129 6.26 19.72 21.28
N HIS A 130 5.30 20.61 21.53
CA HIS A 130 4.44 21.22 20.52
C HIS A 130 4.92 22.63 20.19
N ASN A 131 4.96 22.95 18.89
CA ASN A 131 5.44 24.22 18.38
C ASN A 131 4.41 24.86 17.43
N GLU A 132 4.64 26.12 17.05
CA GLU A 132 3.76 26.85 16.11
C GLU A 132 3.67 26.18 14.71
N LEU A 133 4.62 25.29 14.40
CA LEU A 133 4.69 24.55 13.13
C LEU A 133 3.81 23.28 13.10
N ASP A 134 3.18 22.90 14.21
CA ASP A 134 2.43 21.65 14.31
C ASP A 134 1.23 21.63 13.36
N GLN A 135 0.56 22.77 13.19
CA GLN A 135 -0.54 22.91 12.24
C GLN A 135 -0.07 22.74 10.79
N ALA A 136 1.13 23.24 10.48
CA ALA A 136 1.72 23.06 9.16
C ALA A 136 2.06 21.59 8.90
N ALA A 137 2.62 20.86 9.87
CA ALA A 137 2.87 19.42 9.77
C ALA A 137 1.57 18.64 9.54
N LEU A 138 0.51 18.90 10.31
CA LEU A 138 -0.77 18.22 10.15
C LEU A 138 -1.40 18.49 8.77
N SER A 139 -1.31 19.72 8.26
CA SER A 139 -1.81 20.07 6.94
C SER A 139 -1.03 19.37 5.81
N LEU A 140 0.28 19.21 5.96
CA LEU A 140 1.12 18.47 5.03
C LEU A 140 0.83 16.96 5.09
N ILE A 141 0.61 16.40 6.28
CA ILE A 141 0.21 15.00 6.44
C ILE A 141 -1.15 14.76 5.76
N GLY A 142 -2.13 15.64 5.99
CA GLY A 142 -3.43 15.56 5.31
C GLY A 142 -3.30 15.64 3.78
N TYR A 143 -2.50 16.57 3.28
CA TYR A 143 -2.18 16.69 1.86
C TYR A 143 -1.56 15.39 1.33
N THR A 144 -0.55 14.86 2.01
CA THR A 144 0.19 13.68 1.52
C THR A 144 -0.64 12.40 1.55
N LEU A 145 -1.43 12.19 2.60
CA LEU A 145 -2.37 11.08 2.69
C LEU A 145 -3.42 11.16 1.57
N SER A 146 -3.96 12.35 1.28
CA SER A 146 -4.97 12.51 0.22
C SER A 146 -4.45 12.17 -1.19
N GLY A 147 -3.17 12.44 -1.46
CA GLY A 147 -2.52 12.07 -2.73
C GLY A 147 -2.12 10.60 -2.79
N ALA A 148 -1.84 9.98 -1.65
CA ALA A 148 -1.35 8.61 -1.58
C ALA A 148 -2.43 7.53 -1.67
N LEU A 149 -3.63 7.81 -1.16
CA LEU A 149 -4.78 6.88 -1.22
C LEU A 149 -5.02 6.26 -2.62
N PRO A 150 -5.16 7.04 -3.72
CA PRO A 150 -5.38 6.47 -5.04
C PRO A 150 -4.18 5.65 -5.53
N LEU A 151 -2.96 6.05 -5.19
CA LEU A 151 -1.73 5.34 -5.57
C LEU A 151 -1.63 3.99 -4.85
N TRP A 152 -2.02 3.92 -3.57
CA TRP A 152 -2.12 2.67 -2.81
C TRP A 152 -3.18 1.73 -3.37
N PHE A 153 -4.32 2.25 -3.82
CA PHE A 153 -5.31 1.41 -4.51
C PHE A 153 -4.76 0.83 -5.81
N GLY A 154 -4.01 1.62 -6.58
CA GLY A 154 -3.28 1.12 -7.75
C GLY A 154 -2.28 0.01 -7.39
N ALA A 155 -1.47 0.20 -6.36
CA ALA A 155 -0.52 -0.79 -5.88
C ALA A 155 -1.18 -2.10 -5.38
N GLN A 156 -2.32 -1.98 -4.70
CA GLN A 156 -3.11 -3.14 -4.27
C GLN A 156 -3.63 -3.94 -5.48
N ALA A 157 -4.12 -3.27 -6.52
CA ALA A 157 -4.60 -3.93 -7.74
C ALA A 157 -3.48 -4.69 -8.47
N VAL A 158 -2.28 -4.12 -8.55
CA VAL A 158 -1.09 -4.80 -9.09
C VAL A 158 -0.77 -6.06 -8.28
N SER A 159 -0.74 -5.94 -6.95
CA SER A 159 -0.43 -7.05 -6.05
C SER A 159 -1.41 -8.21 -6.21
N VAL A 160 -2.71 -7.91 -6.18
CA VAL A 160 -3.79 -8.90 -6.37
C VAL A 160 -3.73 -9.52 -7.76
N PHE A 161 -3.46 -8.71 -8.80
CA PHE A 161 -3.28 -9.20 -10.17
C PHE A 161 -2.15 -10.23 -10.26
N CYS A 162 -0.97 -9.93 -9.72
CA CYS A 162 0.20 -10.81 -9.78
C CYS A 162 -0.05 -12.13 -9.05
N VAL A 163 -0.61 -12.08 -7.84
CA VAL A 163 -0.92 -13.29 -7.05
C VAL A 163 -2.00 -14.15 -7.74
N PHE A 164 -2.98 -13.55 -8.42
CA PHE A 164 -3.96 -14.32 -9.21
C PHE A 164 -3.37 -14.97 -10.46
N HIS A 165 -2.34 -14.39 -11.08
CA HIS A 165 -1.78 -14.90 -12.33
C HIS A 165 -0.73 -15.97 -12.10
N VAL A 166 0.07 -15.81 -11.06
CA VAL A 166 1.17 -16.72 -10.72
C VAL A 166 0.65 -17.86 -9.85
N ARG A 167 1.12 -19.09 -10.07
CA ARG A 167 0.65 -20.28 -9.32
C ARG A 167 1.13 -20.30 -7.87
N SER A 168 2.22 -19.59 -7.56
CA SER A 168 2.79 -19.48 -6.22
C SER A 168 2.53 -18.08 -5.65
N SER A 169 2.01 -18.00 -4.42
CA SER A 169 1.78 -16.74 -3.72
C SER A 169 3.08 -15.94 -3.60
N THR A 170 4.16 -16.61 -3.19
CA THR A 170 5.48 -16.01 -3.01
C THR A 170 6.02 -15.39 -4.29
N VAL A 171 5.95 -16.11 -5.41
CA VAL A 171 6.44 -15.60 -6.71
C VAL A 171 5.54 -14.46 -7.22
N GLY A 172 4.24 -14.52 -6.94
CA GLY A 172 3.30 -13.43 -7.23
C GLY A 172 3.67 -12.14 -6.49
N SER A 173 3.97 -12.23 -5.20
CA SER A 173 4.39 -11.08 -4.39
C SER A 173 5.74 -10.52 -4.84
N PHE A 174 6.70 -11.36 -5.23
CA PHE A 174 7.97 -10.89 -5.80
C PHE A 174 7.81 -10.20 -7.16
N LEU A 175 6.90 -10.69 -8.01
CA LEU A 175 6.59 -10.02 -9.28
C LEU A 175 5.93 -8.65 -9.06
N ALA A 176 5.02 -8.55 -8.10
CA ALA A 176 4.42 -7.27 -7.73
C ALA A 176 5.46 -6.31 -7.13
N LEU A 177 6.41 -6.80 -6.30
CA LEU A 177 7.57 -6.02 -5.85
C LEU A 177 8.42 -5.52 -7.02
N GLY A 178 8.69 -6.38 -8.01
CA GLY A 178 9.42 -6.00 -9.21
C GLY A 178 8.72 -4.88 -10.00
N ILE A 179 7.40 -4.99 -10.18
CA ILE A 179 6.61 -4.00 -10.91
C ILE A 179 6.53 -2.68 -10.15
N LEU A 180 6.35 -2.70 -8.83
CA LEU A 180 6.18 -1.48 -8.05
C LEU A 180 7.50 -0.81 -7.69
N GLY A 181 8.54 -1.57 -7.35
CA GLY A 181 9.81 -1.04 -6.85
C GLY A 181 10.97 -1.05 -7.85
N VAL A 182 11.07 -2.07 -8.72
CA VAL A 182 12.19 -2.19 -9.66
C VAL A 182 11.91 -1.46 -10.97
N LEU A 183 10.67 -1.48 -11.46
CA LEU A 183 10.27 -0.82 -12.71
C LEU A 183 10.63 0.68 -12.76
N PRO A 184 10.38 1.51 -11.72
CA PRO A 184 10.77 2.92 -11.75
C PRO A 184 12.28 3.13 -11.91
N SER A 185 13.07 2.28 -11.24
CA SER A 185 14.54 2.31 -11.29
C SER A 185 15.08 1.85 -12.64
N MET A 186 14.45 0.83 -13.25
CA MET A 186 14.80 0.41 -14.61
C MET A 186 14.44 1.48 -15.65
N LEU A 187 13.29 2.12 -15.52
CA LEU A 187 12.89 3.24 -16.39
C LEU A 187 13.84 4.43 -16.26
N GLN A 188 14.36 4.71 -15.05
CA GLN A 188 15.40 5.71 -14.85
C GLN A 188 16.69 5.34 -15.61
N ALA A 189 17.17 4.11 -15.45
CA ALA A 189 18.38 3.65 -16.13
C ALA A 189 18.21 3.71 -17.66
N PHE A 190 17.05 3.31 -18.18
CA PHE A 190 16.76 3.42 -19.61
C PHE A 190 16.59 4.86 -20.10
N GLY A 191 16.09 5.75 -19.24
CA GLY A 191 16.02 7.18 -19.50
C GLY A 191 17.40 7.79 -19.74
N MET A 192 18.36 7.41 -18.90
CA MET A 192 19.76 7.87 -18.99
C MET A 192 20.52 7.22 -20.16
N LEU A 193 20.28 5.93 -20.43
CA LEU A 193 21.05 5.15 -21.39
C LEU A 193 20.53 5.24 -22.83
N PHE A 194 19.22 5.38 -23.03
CA PHE A 194 18.60 5.26 -24.36
C PHE A 194 17.83 6.50 -24.78
N HIS A 195 16.80 6.91 -24.01
CA HIS A 195 15.92 8.00 -24.43
C HIS A 195 15.14 8.63 -23.25
N PRO A 196 15.00 9.98 -23.18
CA PRO A 196 14.33 10.67 -22.07
C PRO A 196 12.83 10.34 -21.91
N VAL A 197 12.21 9.70 -22.90
CA VAL A 197 10.80 9.25 -22.84
C VAL A 197 10.59 8.19 -21.75
N PHE A 198 11.59 7.38 -21.41
CA PHE A 198 11.45 6.44 -20.29
C PHE A 198 11.37 7.16 -18.94
N GLU A 199 12.00 8.33 -18.84
CA GLU A 199 11.93 9.15 -17.64
C GLU A 199 10.57 9.84 -17.51
N THR A 200 9.94 10.27 -18.61
CA THR A 200 8.57 10.79 -18.56
C THR A 200 7.56 9.70 -18.19
N MET A 201 7.76 8.45 -18.61
CA MET A 201 6.94 7.32 -18.15
C MET A 201 7.13 7.02 -16.65
N ARG A 202 8.37 7.12 -16.15
CA ARG A 202 8.66 6.91 -14.72
C ARG A 202 7.86 7.85 -13.83
N GLN A 203 7.65 9.09 -14.27
CA GLN A 203 6.90 10.10 -13.51
C GLN A 203 5.48 9.66 -13.16
N TYR A 204 4.88 8.74 -13.94
CA TYR A 204 3.54 8.20 -13.71
C TYR A 204 3.52 6.90 -12.90
N THR A 205 4.68 6.41 -12.43
CA THR A 205 4.71 5.22 -11.58
C THR A 205 4.30 5.57 -10.14
N PRO A 206 3.49 4.72 -9.47
CA PRO A 206 3.00 5.01 -8.11
C PRO A 206 4.12 5.26 -7.09
N ALA A 207 5.22 4.51 -7.19
CA ALA A 207 6.38 4.66 -6.30
C ALA A 207 7.03 6.05 -6.43
N PHE A 208 7.29 6.49 -7.66
CA PHE A 208 7.93 7.79 -7.91
C PHE A 208 7.00 8.95 -7.53
N MET A 209 5.69 8.80 -7.77
CA MET A 209 4.71 9.83 -7.40
C MET A 209 4.60 10.00 -5.89
N LEU A 210 4.64 8.90 -5.11
CA LEU A 210 4.67 8.91 -3.64
C LEU A 210 5.95 9.56 -3.10
N ASP A 211 7.12 9.22 -3.65
CA ASP A 211 8.40 9.79 -3.20
C ASP A 211 8.48 11.30 -3.44
N ASN A 212 7.92 11.79 -4.55
CA ASN A 212 7.91 13.21 -4.88
C ASN A 212 6.79 14.01 -4.21
N LEU A 213 5.83 13.34 -3.56
CA LEU A 213 4.67 13.97 -2.94
C LEU A 213 5.08 14.92 -1.80
N LYS A 214 6.18 14.62 -1.10
CA LYS A 214 6.79 15.51 -0.09
C LYS A 214 7.49 16.73 -0.69
N ASN A 215 8.03 16.60 -1.91
CA ASN A 215 8.77 17.68 -2.59
C ASN A 215 7.81 18.68 -3.25
N MET A 216 6.62 18.23 -3.65
CA MET A 216 5.60 19.03 -4.33
C MET A 216 4.49 19.48 -3.36
N ALA A 217 4.86 19.86 -2.13
CA ALA A 217 3.94 20.20 -1.04
C ALA A 217 2.90 21.26 -1.47
N PHE A 218 1.63 21.04 -1.08
CA PHE A 218 0.48 21.94 -1.31
C PHE A 218 0.12 22.25 -2.77
N SER A 219 0.61 21.48 -3.75
CA SER A 219 0.24 21.66 -5.15
C SER A 219 -1.02 20.86 -5.52
N GLY A 220 -2.17 21.53 -5.62
CA GLY A 220 -3.45 20.90 -5.97
C GLY A 220 -3.42 20.14 -7.31
N ASN A 221 -2.65 20.65 -8.28
CA ASN A 221 -2.45 20.00 -9.57
C ASN A 221 -1.77 18.63 -9.44
N TYR A 222 -0.82 18.49 -8.52
CA TYR A 222 -0.08 17.24 -8.33
C TYR A 222 -0.94 16.17 -7.65
N ILE A 223 -1.80 16.55 -6.69
CA ILE A 223 -2.83 15.64 -6.17
C ILE A 223 -3.70 15.12 -7.32
N GLY A 224 -4.20 16.00 -8.19
CA GLY A 224 -5.00 15.59 -9.34
C GLY A 224 -4.29 14.56 -10.22
N LEU A 225 -2.99 14.75 -10.48
CA LEU A 225 -2.17 13.80 -11.21
C LEU A 225 -1.99 12.45 -10.47
N CYS A 226 -1.79 12.48 -9.15
CA CYS A 226 -1.71 11.27 -8.33
C CYS A 226 -3.02 10.47 -8.37
N TRP A 227 -4.16 11.17 -8.35
CA TRP A 227 -5.48 10.56 -8.49
C TRP A 227 -5.68 9.92 -9.85
N VAL A 228 -5.38 10.65 -10.93
CA VAL A 228 -5.50 10.12 -12.30
C VAL A 228 -4.60 8.91 -12.48
N SER A 229 -3.34 8.98 -12.07
CA SER A 229 -2.41 7.86 -12.17
C SER A 229 -2.86 6.66 -11.34
N GLY A 230 -3.15 6.86 -10.05
CA GLY A 230 -3.56 5.78 -9.15
C GLY A 230 -4.83 5.07 -9.63
N LEU A 231 -5.83 5.82 -10.09
CA LEU A 231 -7.05 5.26 -10.66
C LEU A 231 -6.82 4.55 -12.00
N LEU A 232 -5.92 5.07 -12.84
CA LEU A 232 -5.55 4.41 -14.10
C LEU A 232 -4.88 3.07 -13.83
N TRP A 233 -3.89 3.03 -12.93
CA TRP A 233 -3.24 1.79 -12.51
C TRP A 233 -4.26 0.82 -11.92
N PHE A 234 -5.13 1.29 -11.03
CA PHE A 234 -6.20 0.48 -10.46
C PHE A 234 -7.11 -0.12 -11.54
N ALA A 235 -7.61 0.70 -12.46
CA ALA A 235 -8.53 0.28 -13.52
C ALA A 235 -7.88 -0.72 -14.48
N VAL A 236 -6.65 -0.44 -14.94
CA VAL A 236 -5.91 -1.30 -15.88
C VAL A 236 -5.70 -2.69 -15.27
N PHE A 237 -5.17 -2.76 -14.04
CA PHE A 237 -4.87 -4.05 -13.40
C PHE A 237 -6.11 -4.78 -12.90
N ALA A 238 -7.15 -4.07 -12.47
CA ALA A 238 -8.42 -4.70 -12.10
C ALA A 238 -9.13 -5.30 -13.32
N VAL A 239 -9.22 -4.57 -14.45
CA VAL A 239 -9.85 -5.07 -15.67
C VAL A 239 -9.03 -6.20 -16.28
N ALA A 240 -7.71 -6.03 -16.41
CA ALA A 240 -6.83 -7.09 -16.90
C ALA A 240 -6.93 -8.35 -16.03
N GLY A 241 -7.02 -8.16 -14.70
CA GLY A 241 -7.20 -9.24 -13.73
C GLY A 241 -8.47 -10.04 -13.95
N VAL A 242 -9.61 -9.36 -14.12
CA VAL A 242 -10.90 -10.01 -14.40
C VAL A 242 -10.86 -10.76 -15.74
N VAL A 243 -10.39 -10.11 -16.81
CA VAL A 243 -10.40 -10.68 -18.17
C VAL A 243 -9.52 -11.92 -18.28
N LEU A 244 -8.31 -11.86 -17.71
CA LEU A 244 -7.39 -12.99 -17.76
C LEU A 244 -7.81 -14.13 -16.81
N PHE A 245 -8.38 -13.81 -15.65
CA PHE A 245 -8.90 -14.82 -14.72
C PHE A 245 -10.09 -15.59 -15.30
N GLN A 246 -10.92 -14.96 -16.14
CA GLN A 246 -11.97 -15.67 -16.87
C GLN A 246 -11.42 -16.77 -17.78
N LYS A 247 -10.28 -16.52 -18.44
CA LYS A 247 -9.65 -17.43 -19.41
C LYS A 247 -8.75 -18.50 -18.77
N LYS A 248 -8.39 -18.35 -17.49
CA LYS A 248 -7.45 -19.26 -16.81
C LYS A 248 -8.13 -20.61 -16.52
N GLU A 249 -7.49 -21.71 -16.91
CA GLU A 249 -7.88 -23.05 -16.45
C GLU A 249 -7.46 -23.21 -14.99
N ILE A 250 -8.44 -23.46 -14.11
CA ILE A 250 -8.20 -23.81 -12.72
C ILE A 250 -8.13 -25.33 -12.68
N ARG A 251 -6.91 -25.87 -12.74
CA ARG A 251 -6.67 -27.33 -12.67
C ARG A 251 -6.53 -27.81 -11.25
#